data_AF-A0A3D2C511-F1
#
_entry.id   AF-A0A3D2C511-F1
#
_cell.length_a   1.000
_cell.length_b   1.000
_cell.length_c   1.000
_cell.angle_alpha   90.00
_cell.angle_beta   90.00
_cell.angle_gamma   90.00
#
_symmetry.space_group_name_H-M   'P 1'
#
loop_
_entity.id
_entity.type
_entity.pdbx_description
1 polymer ?
#
loop_
_entity_poly.entity_id
_entity_poly.type
_entity_poly.pdbx_seq_one_letter_code
_entity_poly.pdbx_strand_id
1 'polypeptide(L)'
;MFGGSVAVVHAAHLLWSEMLPAALATGAMICLTTALLAVKDTERGARAGAWMVLGLIYLPVMIGMLSAVRRLEHGVAWVFVTLALAWAADTGAYFAGRSLGRTPLFPRVSPKKTWEGAVGGAIA
;
A
#
# COMPACT_ATOMS: atom_id res chain seq x y z
N MET A 1 31.09 -28.24 -2.03
CA MET A 1 30.51 -27.75 -0.76
C MET A 1 29.39 -26.71 -0.91
N PHE A 2 29.07 -26.20 -2.11
CA PHE A 2 28.04 -25.16 -2.30
C PHE A 2 26.60 -25.66 -2.59
N GLY A 3 26.40 -26.96 -2.86
CA GLY A 3 25.07 -27.50 -3.21
C GLY A 3 24.08 -27.57 -2.05
N GLY A 4 24.57 -27.79 -0.82
CA GLY A 4 23.71 -27.90 0.37
C GLY A 4 23.11 -26.56 0.81
N SER A 5 23.88 -25.48 0.77
CA SER A 5 23.39 -24.14 1.14
C SER A 5 22.36 -23.61 0.15
N VAL A 6 22.56 -23.85 -1.15
CA VAL A 6 21.60 -23.48 -2.21
C VAL A 6 20.29 -24.27 -2.07
N ALA A 7 20.36 -25.57 -1.79
CA ALA A 7 19.18 -26.40 -1.56
C ALA A 7 18.37 -25.94 -0.33
N VAL A 8 19.05 -25.57 0.77
CA VAL A 8 18.39 -25.05 1.98
C VAL A 8 17.72 -23.71 1.72
N VAL A 9 18.36 -22.80 0.98
CA VAL A 9 17.76 -21.49 0.64
C VAL A 9 16.55 -21.66 -0.29
N HIS A 10 16.63 -22.54 -1.28
CA HIS A 10 15.48 -22.83 -2.15
C HIS A 10 14.34 -23.52 -1.40
N ALA A 11 14.64 -24.49 -0.54
CA ALA A 11 13.64 -25.13 0.32
C ALA A 11 12.98 -24.11 1.26
N ALA A 12 13.74 -23.22 1.88
CA ALA A 12 13.21 -22.15 2.72
C ALA A 12 12.32 -21.16 1.94
N HIS A 13 12.69 -20.82 0.71
CA HIS A 13 11.88 -19.98 -0.17
C HIS A 13 10.56 -20.65 -0.56
N LEU A 14 10.60 -21.94 -0.90
CA LEU A 14 9.40 -22.73 -1.22
C LEU A 14 8.48 -22.87 0.00
N LEU A 15 9.04 -23.19 1.17
CA LEU A 15 8.28 -23.26 2.41
C LEU A 15 7.64 -21.91 2.75
N TRP A 16 8.35 -20.80 2.53
CA TRP A 16 7.80 -19.46 2.74
C TRP A 16 6.66 -19.13 1.76
N SER A 17 6.79 -19.49 0.48
CA SER A 17 5.75 -19.21 -0.51
C SER A 17 4.46 -19.98 -0.24
N GLU A 18 4.55 -21.21 0.26
CA GLU A 18 3.37 -21.99 0.66
C GLU A 18 2.72 -21.48 1.96
N MET A 19 3.52 -20.91 2.87
CA MET A 19 3.02 -20.39 4.16
C MET A 19 2.36 -19.01 4.03
N LEU A 20 2.71 -18.21 3.04
CA LEU A 20 2.19 -16.84 2.89
C LEU A 20 0.66 -16.79 2.68
N PRO A 21 0.05 -17.57 1.76
CA PRO A 21 -1.41 -17.61 1.61
C PRO A 21 -2.12 -18.06 2.89
N ALA A 22 -1.56 -19.06 3.59
CA ALA A 22 -2.11 -19.57 4.84
C ALA A 22 -2.05 -18.51 5.97
N ALA A 23 -0.94 -17.76 6.06
CA ALA A 23 -0.79 -16.68 7.03
C ALA A 23 -1.77 -15.53 6.75
N LEU A 24 -1.96 -15.15 5.49
CA LEU A 24 -2.94 -14.12 5.09
C LEU A 24 -4.38 -14.56 5.38
N ALA A 25 -4.73 -15.81 5.06
CA ALA A 25 -6.06 -16.35 5.35
C ALA A 25 -6.33 -16.39 6.86
N THR A 26 -5.35 -16.83 7.65
CA THR A 26 -5.46 -16.88 9.11
C THR A 26 -5.59 -15.48 9.70
N GLY A 27 -4.76 -14.54 9.26
CA GLY A 27 -4.83 -13.14 9.69
C GLY A 27 -6.17 -12.50 9.33
N ALA A 28 -6.69 -12.78 8.13
CA ALA A 28 -7.98 -12.26 7.70
C ALA A 28 -9.13 -12.81 8.55
N MET A 29 -9.10 -14.11 8.87
CA MET A 29 -10.07 -14.75 9.77
C MET A 29 -10.02 -14.16 11.19
N ILE A 30 -8.83 -13.87 11.71
CA ILE A 30 -8.66 -13.20 13.02
C ILE A 30 -9.26 -11.79 12.97
N CYS A 31 -8.95 -11.00 11.93
CA CYS A 31 -9.49 -9.65 11.77
C CYS A 31 -11.02 -9.64 11.69
N LEU A 32 -11.61 -10.55 10.92
CA LEU A 32 -13.06 -10.64 10.77
C LEU A 32 -13.73 -11.08 12.08
N THR A 33 -13.19 -12.12 12.72
CA THR A 33 -13.76 -12.66 13.96
C THR A 33 -13.66 -11.64 15.10
N THR A 34 -12.51 -10.99 15.27
CA THR A 34 -12.35 -9.97 16.31
C THR A 34 -13.27 -8.77 16.07
N ALA A 35 -13.45 -8.32 14.82
CA ALA A 35 -14.37 -7.23 14.49
C ALA A 35 -15.84 -7.59 14.76
N LEU A 36 -16.26 -8.82 14.43
CA LEU A 36 -17.62 -9.30 14.71
C LEU A 36 -17.90 -9.49 16.21
N LEU A 37 -16.90 -9.88 17.00
CA LEU A 37 -17.04 -10.03 18.45
C LEU A 37 -16.95 -8.68 19.18
N ALA A 38 -16.16 -7.74 18.68
CA ALA A 38 -15.97 -6.42 19.30
C ALA A 38 -17.11 -5.44 18.98
N VAL A 39 -17.79 -5.60 17.84
CA VAL A 39 -18.87 -4.71 17.40
C VAL A 39 -20.20 -5.44 17.50
N LYS A 40 -21.09 -4.96 18.40
CA LYS A 40 -22.41 -5.56 18.65
C LYS A 40 -23.28 -5.67 17.39
N ASP A 41 -23.18 -4.69 16.49
CA ASP A 41 -23.92 -4.67 15.24
C ASP A 41 -23.16 -5.46 14.17
N THR A 42 -23.79 -6.52 13.65
CA THR A 42 -23.14 -7.46 12.72
C THR A 42 -22.69 -6.78 11.42
N GLU A 43 -23.48 -5.85 10.88
CA GLU A 43 -23.12 -5.17 9.63
C GLU A 43 -21.90 -4.26 9.83
N ARG A 44 -21.88 -3.47 10.91
CA ARG A 44 -20.75 -2.63 11.28
C ARG A 44 -19.51 -3.47 11.62
N GLY A 45 -19.68 -4.60 12.31
CA GLY A 45 -18.60 -5.55 12.60
C GLY A 45 -18.00 -6.15 11.32
N ALA A 46 -18.84 -6.59 10.38
CA ALA A 46 -18.38 -7.11 9.09
C ALA A 46 -17.64 -6.04 8.27
N ARG A 47 -18.16 -4.80 8.23
CA ARG A 47 -17.48 -3.68 7.56
C ARG A 47 -16.13 -3.36 8.21
N ALA A 48 -16.06 -3.31 9.53
CA ALA A 48 -14.82 -3.09 10.27
C ALA A 48 -13.80 -4.20 9.99
N GLY A 49 -14.24 -5.47 10.03
CA GLY A 49 -13.41 -6.62 9.66
C GLY A 49 -12.89 -6.51 8.23
N ALA A 50 -13.74 -6.13 7.27
CA ALA A 50 -13.33 -5.92 5.88
C ALA A 50 -12.25 -4.83 5.74
N TRP A 51 -12.38 -3.70 6.45
CA TRP A 51 -11.34 -2.67 6.47
C TRP A 51 -10.02 -3.15 7.09
N MET A 52 -10.09 -3.99 8.14
CA MET A 52 -8.91 -4.57 8.76
C MET A 52 -8.20 -5.57 7.83
N VAL A 53 -8.96 -6.44 7.15
CA VAL A 53 -8.43 -7.36 6.14
C VAL A 53 -7.79 -6.60 4.98
N LEU A 54 -8.44 -5.53 4.51
CA LEU A 54 -7.86 -4.65 3.50
C LEU A 54 -6.53 -4.05 3.99
N GLY A 55 -6.47 -3.56 5.23
CA GLY A 55 -5.26 -3.05 5.85
C GLY A 55 -4.13 -4.09 5.96
N LEU A 56 -4.48 -5.33 6.32
CA LEU A 56 -3.54 -6.47 6.42
C LEU A 56 -2.83 -6.75 5.10
N ILE A 57 -3.50 -6.54 3.97
CA ILE A 57 -2.90 -6.75 2.65
C ILE A 57 -2.24 -5.46 2.15
N TYR A 58 -2.93 -4.33 2.28
CA TYR A 58 -2.51 -3.05 1.71
C TYR A 58 -1.17 -2.57 2.30
N LEU A 59 -1.03 -2.54 3.63
CA LEU A 59 0.18 -1.98 4.27
C LEU A 59 1.45 -2.79 3.95
N PRO A 60 1.49 -4.13 4.12
CA PRO A 60 2.70 -4.90 3.82
C PRO A 60 3.05 -4.90 2.35
N VAL A 61 2.06 -4.88 1.44
CA VAL A 61 2.32 -4.79 0.00
C VAL A 61 2.94 -3.43 -0.34
N MET A 62 2.37 -2.32 0.12
CA MET A 62 2.91 -0.98 -0.17
C MET A 62 4.33 -0.79 0.39
N ILE A 63 4.58 -1.21 1.64
CA ILE A 63 5.92 -1.16 2.24
C ILE A 63 6.87 -2.14 1.53
N GLY A 64 6.37 -3.31 1.14
CA GLY A 64 7.10 -4.31 0.39
C GLY A 64 7.60 -3.79 -0.96
N MET A 65 6.83 -2.94 -1.64
CA MET A 65 7.27 -2.29 -2.89
C MET A 65 8.47 -1.38 -2.67
N LEU A 66 8.54 -0.63 -1.55
CA LEU A 66 9.72 0.18 -1.24
C LEU A 66 10.96 -0.69 -0.99
N SER A 67 10.77 -1.85 -0.33
CA SER A 67 11.82 -2.86 -0.15
C SER A 67 12.26 -3.47 -1.49
N ALA A 68 11.32 -3.69 -2.43
CA ALA A 68 11.63 -4.16 -3.77
C ALA A 68 12.48 -3.13 -4.55
N VAL A 69 12.12 -1.85 -4.52
CA VAL A 69 12.91 -0.76 -5.13
C VAL A 69 14.32 -0.70 -4.52
N ARG A 70 14.44 -0.86 -3.20
CA ARG A 70 15.73 -0.85 -2.50
C ARG A 70 16.70 -1.95 -2.93
N ARG A 71 16.18 -3.08 -3.45
CA ARG A 71 16.97 -4.23 -3.93
C ARG A 71 17.46 -4.08 -5.37
N LEU A 72 16.98 -3.08 -6.10
CA LEU A 72 17.49 -2.75 -7.43
C LEU A 72 18.91 -2.19 -7.36
N GLU A 73 19.59 -2.19 -8.50
CA GLU A 73 20.85 -1.44 -8.66
C GLU A 73 20.60 0.04 -8.35
N HIS A 74 21.49 0.65 -7.56
CA HIS A 74 21.30 1.99 -6.99
C HIS A 74 20.00 2.19 -6.19
N GLY A 75 19.42 1.11 -5.63
CA GLY A 75 18.10 1.14 -4.99
C GLY A 75 17.92 2.16 -3.86
N VAL A 76 18.98 2.55 -3.13
CA VAL A 76 18.91 3.66 -2.15
C VAL A 76 18.54 4.97 -2.83
N ALA A 77 19.22 5.29 -3.94
CA ALA A 77 18.95 6.49 -4.70
C ALA A 77 17.52 6.46 -5.25
N TRP A 78 17.07 5.32 -5.79
CA TRP A 78 15.70 5.18 -6.29
C TRP A 78 14.63 5.35 -5.21
N VAL A 79 14.88 4.90 -3.98
CA VAL A 79 13.99 5.17 -2.84
C VAL A 79 13.87 6.68 -2.61
N PHE A 80 14.99 7.41 -2.53
CA PHE A 80 14.95 8.86 -2.33
C PHE A 80 14.32 9.61 -3.51
N VAL A 81 14.59 9.20 -4.75
CA VAL A 81 13.93 9.75 -5.95
C VAL A 81 12.43 9.53 -5.89
N THR A 82 11.98 8.33 -5.53
CA THR A 82 10.54 8.02 -5.41
C THR A 82 9.86 8.91 -4.37
N LEU A 83 10.50 9.10 -3.20
CA LEU A 83 9.98 9.99 -2.16
C LEU A 83 9.99 11.45 -2.60
N ALA A 84 11.07 11.91 -3.25
CA ALA A 84 11.18 13.26 -3.76
C ALA A 84 10.11 13.55 -4.83
N LEU A 85 9.85 12.61 -5.75
CA LEU A 85 8.78 12.72 -6.75
C LEU A 85 7.39 12.76 -6.10
N ALA A 86 7.14 11.94 -5.08
CA ALA A 86 5.86 11.99 -4.35
C ALA A 86 5.65 13.35 -3.68
N TRP A 87 6.68 13.90 -3.02
CA TRP A 87 6.62 15.22 -2.41
C TRP A 87 6.48 16.35 -3.44
N ALA A 88 7.21 16.26 -4.55
CA ALA A 88 7.11 17.21 -5.65
C ALA A 88 5.70 17.20 -6.26
N ALA A 89 5.15 16.01 -6.52
CA ALA A 89 3.80 15.85 -7.05
C ALA A 89 2.72 16.40 -6.10
N ASP A 90 2.81 16.13 -4.79
CA ASP A 90 1.88 16.68 -3.80
C ASP A 90 1.96 18.21 -3.73
N THR A 91 3.19 18.75 -3.81
CA THR A 91 3.45 20.19 -3.82
C THR A 91 2.91 20.85 -5.08
N GLY A 92 3.20 20.28 -6.25
CA GLY A 92 2.69 20.73 -7.55
C GLY A 92 1.17 20.68 -7.61
N ALA A 93 0.57 19.61 -7.11
CA ALA A 93 -0.88 19.46 -7.05
C ALA A 93 -1.54 20.47 -6.11
N TYR A 94 -0.90 20.78 -4.99
CA TYR A 94 -1.38 21.80 -4.06
C TYR A 94 -1.36 23.19 -4.70
N PHE A 95 -0.25 23.61 -5.30
CA PHE A 95 -0.13 24.95 -5.87
C PHE A 95 -0.98 25.13 -7.12
N ALA A 96 -0.97 24.17 -8.05
CA ALA A 96 -1.81 24.21 -9.24
C ALA A 96 -3.30 24.10 -8.88
N GLY A 97 -3.65 23.21 -7.94
CA GLY A 97 -5.03 23.07 -7.47
C GLY A 97 -5.54 24.32 -6.76
N ARG A 98 -4.69 25.02 -6.01
CA ARG A 98 -5.07 26.26 -5.32
C ARG A 98 -5.19 27.47 -6.25
N SER A 99 -4.35 27.56 -7.27
CA SER A 99 -4.29 28.72 -8.18
C SER A 99 -5.19 28.60 -9.41
N LEU A 100 -5.30 27.38 -9.95
CA LEU A 100 -5.98 27.09 -11.22
C LEU A 100 -7.16 26.12 -11.06
N GLY A 101 -7.37 25.57 -9.85
CA GLY A 101 -8.43 24.58 -9.60
C GLY A 101 -9.82 25.12 -9.88
N ARG A 102 -10.49 24.53 -10.87
CA ARG A 102 -11.87 24.86 -11.26
C ARG A 102 -12.74 23.62 -11.33
N THR A 103 -12.16 22.51 -11.74
CA THR A 103 -12.89 21.27 -11.99
C THR A 103 -12.60 20.27 -10.89
N PRO A 104 -13.54 19.99 -9.97
CA PRO A 104 -13.35 18.98 -8.94
C PRO A 104 -13.07 17.60 -9.57
N LEU A 105 -12.09 16.89 -9.04
CA LEU A 105 -11.68 15.56 -9.50
C LEU A 105 -12.66 14.50 -9.00
N PHE A 106 -12.96 14.51 -7.69
CA PHE A 106 -13.83 13.53 -7.03
C PHE A 106 -14.67 14.18 -5.92
N PRO A 107 -15.77 14.88 -6.26
CA PRO A 107 -16.56 15.67 -5.30
C PRO A 107 -17.07 14.89 -4.08
N ARG A 108 -17.45 13.62 -4.28
CA ARG A 108 -18.07 12.79 -3.22
C ARG A 108 -17.07 12.28 -2.17
N VAL A 109 -15.79 12.19 -2.53
CA VAL A 109 -14.75 11.61 -1.66
C VAL A 109 -13.78 12.69 -1.18
N SER A 110 -13.40 13.62 -2.06
CA SER A 110 -12.48 14.70 -1.76
C SER A 110 -12.87 15.98 -2.52
N PRO A 111 -13.71 16.83 -1.93
CA PRO A 111 -14.24 18.02 -2.61
C PRO A 111 -13.17 19.02 -3.06
N LYS A 112 -12.00 19.02 -2.40
CA LYS A 112 -10.92 19.98 -2.65
C LYS A 112 -9.89 19.52 -3.69
N LYS A 113 -9.95 18.26 -4.14
CA LYS A 113 -9.07 17.77 -5.22
C LYS A 113 -9.63 18.23 -6.56
N THR A 114 -8.77 18.76 -7.43
CA THR A 114 -9.15 19.26 -8.75
C THR A 114 -8.33 18.57 -9.85
N TRP A 115 -8.88 18.53 -11.07
CA TRP A 115 -8.17 18.00 -12.24
C TRP A 115 -6.94 18.84 -12.57
N GLU A 116 -7.04 20.16 -12.43
CA GLU A 116 -5.91 21.07 -12.68
C GLU A 116 -4.79 20.85 -11.65
N GLY A 117 -5.16 20.53 -10.40
CA GLY A 117 -4.19 20.10 -9.39
C GLY A 117 -3.53 18.77 -9.76
N ALA A 118 -4.29 17.77 -10.18
CA ALA A 118 -3.72 16.48 -10.59
C ALA A 118 -2.71 16.62 -11.74
N VAL A 119 -3.01 17.45 -12.74
CA VAL A 119 -2.09 17.76 -13.85
C VAL A 119 -0.86 18.51 -13.33
N GLY A 120 -1.04 19.49 -12.45
CA GLY A 120 0.09 20.22 -11.85
C GLY A 120 1.03 19.33 -11.03
N GLY A 121 0.50 18.34 -10.33
CA GLY A 121 1.31 17.33 -9.64
C GLY A 121 2.03 16.38 -10.60
N ALA A 122 1.46 16.09 -11.76
CA ALA A 122 2.10 15.22 -12.76
C ALA A 122 3.25 15.90 -13.54
N ILE A 123 3.25 17.24 -13.61
CA ILE A 123 4.27 18.03 -14.30
C ILE A 123 5.45 18.40 -13.38
N ALA A 124 5.22 18.46 -12.06
CA ALA A 124 6.22 18.84 -11.06
C ALA A 124 7.30 17.76 -10.86
#